data_AF-A0AAP0X3V2-F1
#
_entry.id   AF-A0AAP0X3V2-F1
#
_cell.length_a   1.000
_cell.length_b   1.000
_cell.length_c   1.000
_cell.angle_alpha   90.00
_cell.angle_beta   90.00
_cell.angle_gamma   90.00
#
_symmetry.space_group_name_H-M   'P 1'
#
loop_
_entity.id
_entity.type
_entity.pdbx_description
1 polymer ?
#
loop_
_entity_poly.entity_id
_entity_poly.type
_entity_poly.pdbx_seq_one_letter_code
_entity_poly.pdbx_strand_id
1 'polypeptide(L)'
;MSTLIRRTTANLRRNPPLTACNSDSLRTRHHRFHTSVAPQNKDTGLYGFDHLKTPKGFQRFVDEAIERSGELVTYISGMPSSAEIIRAMDEISNTVCSVVDSAELCRHTHPDRQFVEEANKAAMRINEYLHVSILTPIILYIMR
;
A
#
# COMPACT_ATOMS: atom_id res chain seq x y z
N MET A 1 -3.68 -37.42 31.90
CA MET A 1 -4.31 -37.78 30.62
C MET A 1 -4.40 -36.51 29.78
N SER A 2 -3.50 -36.39 28.82
CA SER A 2 -3.32 -35.20 27.96
C SER A 2 -4.21 -35.33 26.73
N THR A 3 -4.99 -34.31 26.39
CA THR A 3 -5.71 -34.22 25.10
C THR A 3 -5.13 -33.07 24.28
N LEU A 4 -4.49 -33.46 23.17
CA LEU A 4 -3.78 -32.61 22.21
C LEU A 4 -4.71 -31.66 21.46
N ILE A 5 -4.25 -30.43 21.32
CA ILE A 5 -4.74 -29.40 20.40
C ILE A 5 -4.33 -29.80 18.97
N ARG A 6 -5.32 -29.94 18.09
CA ARG A 6 -5.13 -30.20 16.65
C ARG A 6 -4.86 -28.87 15.94
N ARG A 7 -3.59 -28.56 15.68
CA ARG A 7 -3.17 -27.46 14.80
C ARG A 7 -3.15 -27.96 13.35
N THR A 8 -3.95 -27.36 12.49
CA THR A 8 -3.93 -27.59 11.04
C THR A 8 -3.11 -26.49 10.37
N THR A 9 -1.94 -26.86 9.83
CA THR A 9 -1.09 -26.01 8.99
C THR A 9 -1.41 -26.29 7.51
N ALA A 10 -1.80 -25.25 6.77
CA ALA A 10 -1.96 -25.34 5.32
C ALA A 10 -0.63 -24.97 4.62
N ASN A 11 -0.26 -25.81 3.66
CA ASN A 11 1.06 -25.93 3.05
C ASN A 11 1.38 -24.80 2.06
N LEU A 12 2.62 -24.32 2.16
CA LEU A 12 3.39 -23.60 1.14
C LEU A 12 3.39 -24.37 -0.19
N ARG A 13 2.87 -23.75 -1.26
CA ARG A 13 3.01 -24.28 -2.61
C ARG A 13 4.35 -23.86 -3.23
N ARG A 14 5.05 -24.88 -3.72
CA ARG A 14 6.38 -24.87 -4.33
C ARG A 14 6.31 -24.43 -5.79
N ASN A 15 7.31 -23.67 -6.23
CA ASN A 15 7.64 -23.44 -7.64
C ASN A 15 8.41 -24.64 -8.22
N PRO A 16 8.30 -24.92 -9.54
CA PRO A 16 9.26 -25.77 -10.26
C PRO A 16 9.88 -25.01 -11.49
N PRO A 17 10.81 -25.59 -12.27
CA PRO A 17 12.24 -25.41 -12.04
C PRO A 17 13.03 -24.86 -13.26
N LEU A 18 14.31 -24.61 -12.98
CA LEU A 18 15.43 -24.12 -13.77
C LEU A 18 15.56 -24.67 -15.21
N THR A 19 16.05 -23.81 -16.12
CA THR A 19 16.73 -24.20 -17.36
C THR A 19 17.98 -23.31 -17.52
N ALA A 20 19.16 -23.95 -17.58
CA ALA A 20 20.43 -23.37 -18.05
C ALA A 20 20.35 -23.12 -19.58
N CYS A 21 21.20 -22.37 -20.29
CA CYS A 21 22.66 -22.26 -20.25
C CYS A 21 23.16 -21.03 -21.05
N ASN A 22 24.42 -20.67 -20.81
CA ASN A 22 25.46 -20.14 -21.72
C ASN A 22 25.64 -18.61 -21.91
N SER A 23 26.86 -18.22 -21.55
CA SER A 23 27.59 -17.00 -21.85
C SER A 23 27.85 -16.84 -23.36
N ASP A 24 27.65 -15.64 -23.92
CA ASP A 24 28.72 -14.92 -24.63
C ASP A 24 28.27 -13.57 -25.25
N SER A 25 29.19 -12.61 -25.14
CA SER A 25 29.44 -11.47 -26.02
C SER A 25 28.41 -10.36 -26.26
N LEU A 26 28.81 -9.18 -25.77
CA LEU A 26 28.55 -7.83 -26.25
C LEU A 26 28.03 -7.75 -27.70
N ARG A 27 26.77 -7.31 -27.85
CA ARG A 27 26.35 -6.58 -29.06
C ARG A 27 25.17 -5.66 -28.77
N THR A 28 25.44 -4.38 -28.95
CA THR A 28 24.54 -3.23 -28.98
C THR A 28 23.18 -3.57 -29.60
N ARG A 29 22.10 -3.52 -28.81
CA ARG A 29 20.74 -3.69 -29.32
C ARG A 29 19.87 -2.54 -28.81
N HIS A 30 19.63 -1.59 -29.70
CA HIS A 30 18.67 -0.50 -29.55
C HIS A 30 17.40 -0.98 -28.82
N HIS A 31 17.11 -0.37 -27.66
CA HIS A 31 15.82 -0.47 -27.01
C HIS A 31 14.76 0.15 -27.93
N ARG A 32 14.18 -0.66 -28.82
CA ARG A 32 12.87 -0.35 -29.38
C ARG A 32 11.91 -0.34 -28.21
N PHE A 33 11.41 0.83 -27.86
CA PHE A 33 10.23 0.97 -27.04
C PHE A 33 9.11 0.20 -27.74
N HIS A 34 8.83 -1.01 -27.25
CA HIS A 34 7.57 -1.66 -27.55
C HIS A 34 6.51 -0.85 -26.82
N THR A 35 5.81 0.03 -27.54
CA THR A 35 4.51 0.55 -27.10
C THR A 35 3.61 -0.66 -26.97
N SER A 36 3.54 -1.23 -25.75
CA SER A 36 2.55 -2.23 -25.43
C SER A 36 1.19 -1.54 -25.59
N VAL A 37 0.36 -2.13 -26.45
CA VAL A 37 -1.02 -1.72 -26.65
C VAL A 37 -1.68 -1.71 -25.28
N ALA A 38 -2.03 -0.51 -24.80
CA ALA A 38 -2.66 -0.32 -23.50
C ALA A 38 -3.90 -1.23 -23.42
N PRO A 39 -4.03 -2.08 -22.40
CA PRO A 39 -5.26 -2.82 -22.22
C PRO A 39 -6.39 -1.80 -21.99
N GLN A 40 -7.41 -1.93 -22.83
CA GLN A 40 -8.67 -1.20 -22.85
C GLN A 40 -9.11 -0.74 -21.46
N ASN A 41 -9.26 0.58 -21.33
CA ASN A 41 -9.95 1.34 -20.28
C ASN A 41 -10.70 0.47 -19.26
N LYS A 42 -9.99 -0.02 -18.24
CA LYS A 42 -10.63 -0.17 -16.94
C LYS A 42 -10.92 1.26 -16.49
N ASP A 43 -12.18 1.54 -16.23
CA ASP A 43 -12.69 2.83 -15.77
C ASP A 43 -12.18 3.09 -14.34
N THR A 44 -10.86 3.21 -14.18
CA THR A 44 -10.18 3.44 -12.90
C THR A 44 -10.20 4.94 -12.64
N GLY A 45 -10.36 5.33 -11.38
CA GLY A 45 -10.34 6.75 -11.00
C GLY A 45 -8.95 7.38 -11.16
N LEU A 46 -8.81 8.62 -10.70
CA LEU A 46 -7.55 9.37 -10.79
C LEU A 46 -6.38 8.53 -10.24
N TYR A 47 -5.26 8.59 -10.96
CA TYR A 47 -3.99 7.95 -10.60
C TYR A 47 -4.08 6.41 -10.45
N GLY A 48 -5.12 5.80 -11.01
CA GLY A 48 -5.34 4.35 -10.93
C GLY A 48 -6.11 3.90 -9.68
N PHE A 49 -6.59 4.82 -8.85
CA PHE A 49 -7.37 4.49 -7.65
C PHE A 49 -8.87 4.50 -7.93
N ASP A 50 -9.54 3.38 -7.64
CA ASP A 50 -10.98 3.24 -7.88
C ASP A 50 -11.84 4.19 -7.04
N HIS A 51 -11.38 4.62 -5.87
CA HIS A 51 -12.08 5.61 -5.05
C HIS A 51 -12.15 6.96 -5.75
N LEU A 52 -11.10 7.34 -6.49
CA LEU A 52 -10.92 8.68 -7.05
C LEU A 52 -11.63 8.86 -8.40
N LYS A 53 -12.82 8.28 -8.57
CA LYS A 53 -13.70 8.56 -9.72
C LYS A 53 -14.49 9.86 -9.53
N THR A 54 -14.57 10.34 -8.29
CA THR A 54 -15.27 11.56 -7.90
C THR A 54 -14.45 12.32 -6.85
N PRO A 55 -14.66 13.64 -6.65
CA PRO A 55 -13.97 14.39 -5.60
C PRO A 55 -14.16 13.79 -4.21
N LYS A 56 -15.40 13.39 -3.89
CA LYS A 56 -15.75 12.74 -2.62
C LYS A 56 -15.10 11.37 -2.43
N GLY A 57 -14.54 10.81 -3.50
CA GLY A 57 -13.66 9.65 -3.46
C GLY A 57 -12.50 9.77 -2.48
N PHE A 58 -11.95 10.97 -2.31
CA PHE A 58 -10.87 11.22 -1.34
C PHE A 58 -11.30 10.96 0.10
N GLN A 59 -12.56 11.20 0.46
CA GLN A 59 -13.07 10.93 1.81
C GLN A 59 -13.07 9.43 2.10
N ARG A 60 -13.59 8.64 1.15
CA ARG A 60 -13.58 7.19 1.26
C ARG A 60 -12.15 6.64 1.26
N PHE A 61 -11.27 7.21 0.43
CA PHE A 61 -9.90 6.75 0.34
C PHE A 61 -9.15 6.95 1.66
N VAL A 62 -9.34 8.09 2.33
CA VAL A 62 -8.75 8.32 3.65
C VAL A 62 -9.42 7.49 4.76
N ASP A 63 -10.73 7.27 4.70
CA ASP A 63 -11.45 6.41 5.66
C ASP A 63 -10.90 4.99 5.65
N GLU A 64 -10.80 4.39 4.46
CA GLU A 64 -10.30 3.03 4.27
C GLU A 64 -8.82 2.93 4.70
N ALA A 65 -8.02 3.97 4.45
CA ALA A 65 -6.63 4.01 4.88
C ALA A 65 -6.46 4.07 6.41
N ILE A 66 -7.30 4.86 7.09
CA ILE A 66 -7.32 4.96 8.56
C ILE A 66 -7.76 3.66 9.19
N GLU A 67 -8.84 3.06 8.68
CA GLU A 67 -9.38 1.79 9.17
C GLU A 67 -8.31 0.68 9.04
N ARG A 68 -7.74 0.50 7.85
CA ARG A 68 -6.74 -0.53 7.60
C ARG A 68 -5.47 -0.34 8.44
N SER A 69 -5.00 0.89 8.57
CA SER A 69 -3.84 1.21 9.41
C SER A 69 -4.13 0.90 10.88
N GLY A 70 -5.33 1.19 11.38
CA GLY A 70 -5.76 0.90 12.74
C GLY A 70 -5.81 -0.60 13.05
N GLU A 71 -6.29 -1.41 12.11
CA GLU A 71 -6.24 -2.87 12.21
C GLU A 71 -4.81 -3.39 12.32
N LEU A 72 -3.89 -2.87 11.50
CA LEU A 72 -2.48 -3.28 11.49
C LEU A 72 -1.76 -2.87 12.79
N VAL A 73 -2.03 -1.68 13.32
CA VAL A 73 -1.51 -1.24 14.62
C VAL A 73 -2.03 -2.16 15.75
N THR A 74 -3.31 -2.52 15.70
CA THR A 74 -3.90 -3.47 16.66
C THR A 74 -3.25 -4.85 16.55
N TYR A 75 -2.99 -5.32 15.33
CA TYR A 75 -2.29 -6.58 15.07
C TYR A 75 -0.86 -6.58 15.61
N ILE A 76 -0.08 -5.52 15.35
CA ILE A 76 1.29 -5.37 15.87
C ILE A 76 1.30 -5.35 17.41
N SER A 77 0.28 -4.75 18.02
CA SER A 77 0.14 -4.70 19.49
C SER A 77 -0.01 -6.08 20.14
N GLY A 78 -0.41 -7.10 19.37
CA GLY A 78 -0.43 -8.50 19.79
C GLY A 78 0.95 -9.18 19.83
N MET A 79 2.03 -8.44 19.55
CA MET A 79 3.42 -8.90 19.52
C MET A 79 3.65 -10.13 18.61
N PRO A 80 3.33 -10.05 17.31
CA PRO A 80 3.65 -11.11 16.35
C PRO A 80 5.17 -11.20 16.12
N SER A 81 5.61 -12.13 15.24
CA SER A 81 7.03 -12.25 14.93
C SER A 81 7.61 -10.96 14.32
N SER A 82 8.91 -10.73 14.45
CA SER A 82 9.58 -9.54 13.89
C SER A 82 9.33 -9.36 12.38
N ALA A 83 9.30 -10.46 11.62
CA ALA A 83 8.98 -10.45 10.19
C ALA A 83 7.55 -9.98 9.90
N GLU A 84 6.59 -10.34 10.77
CA GLU A 84 5.20 -9.90 10.66
C GLU A 84 5.03 -8.43 11.04
N ILE A 85 5.79 -7.94 12.03
CA ILE A 85 5.82 -6.52 12.39
C ILE A 85 6.33 -5.69 11.21
N ILE A 86 7.46 -6.07 10.62
CA ILE A 86 8.03 -5.34 9.46
C ILE A 86 7.05 -5.31 8.29
N ARG A 87 6.40 -6.43 7.99
CA ARG A 87 5.36 -6.49 6.95
C ARG A 87 4.17 -5.59 7.25
N ALA A 88 3.69 -5.57 8.49
CA ALA A 88 2.57 -4.72 8.88
C ALA A 88 2.96 -3.23 8.80
N MET A 89 4.19 -2.87 9.16
CA MET A 89 4.72 -1.52 9.01
C MET A 89 4.84 -1.07 7.55
N ASP A 90 5.31 -1.95 6.67
CA ASP A 90 5.36 -1.70 5.22
C ASP A 90 3.95 -1.47 4.66
N GLU A 91 2.99 -2.31 5.08
CA GLU A 91 1.59 -2.17 4.64
C GLU A 91 0.95 -0.86 5.14
N ILE A 92 1.14 -0.49 6.42
CA ILE A 92 0.71 0.82 6.94
C ILE A 92 1.28 1.95 6.07
N SER A 93 2.58 1.89 5.78
CA SER A 93 3.25 2.92 4.99
C SER A 93 2.69 3.01 3.57
N ASN A 94 2.49 1.86 2.90
CA ASN A 94 1.89 1.81 1.57
C ASN A 94 0.47 2.41 1.56
N THR A 95 -0.35 2.05 2.56
CA THR A 95 -1.71 2.56 2.70
C THR A 95 -1.73 4.08 2.90
N VAL A 96 -0.96 4.60 3.85
CA VAL A 96 -0.90 6.03 4.13
C VAL A 96 -0.33 6.83 2.96
N CYS A 97 0.84 6.42 2.44
CA CYS A 97 1.51 7.15 1.36
C CYS A 97 0.64 7.20 0.10
N SER A 98 -0.14 6.16 -0.19
CA SER A 98 -1.05 6.18 -1.35
C SER A 98 -2.08 7.32 -1.29
N VAL A 99 -2.60 7.64 -0.10
CA VAL A 99 -3.53 8.76 0.11
C VAL A 99 -2.78 10.09 0.03
N VAL A 100 -1.64 10.19 0.72
CA VAL A 100 -0.84 11.43 0.78
C VAL A 100 -0.36 11.84 -0.60
N ASP A 101 0.27 10.93 -1.35
CA ASP A 101 0.82 11.21 -2.67
C ASP A 101 -0.29 11.59 -3.66
N SER A 102 -1.42 10.88 -3.62
CA SER A 102 -2.57 11.19 -4.47
C SER A 102 -3.19 12.55 -4.17
N ALA A 103 -3.32 12.88 -2.88
CA ALA A 103 -3.86 14.17 -2.45
C ALA A 103 -2.90 15.31 -2.81
N GLU A 104 -1.60 15.13 -2.58
CA GLU A 104 -0.58 16.13 -2.90
C GLU A 104 -0.48 16.41 -4.39
N LEU A 105 -0.49 15.35 -5.20
CA LEU A 105 -0.51 15.49 -6.65
C LEU A 105 -1.79 16.20 -7.13
N CYS A 106 -2.95 15.81 -6.59
CA CYS A 106 -4.24 16.41 -6.96
C CYS A 106 -4.29 17.90 -6.64
N ARG A 107 -3.78 18.33 -5.48
CA ARG A 107 -3.75 19.74 -5.07
C ARG A 107 -2.96 20.64 -6.02
N HIS A 108 -1.94 20.08 -6.67
CA HIS A 108 -1.06 20.83 -7.58
C HIS A 108 -1.43 20.73 -9.05
N THR A 109 -2.18 19.69 -9.45
CA THR A 109 -2.37 19.37 -10.88
C THR A 109 -3.82 19.39 -11.34
N HIS A 110 -4.80 19.26 -10.43
CA HIS A 110 -6.17 19.09 -10.86
C HIS A 110 -6.86 20.43 -11.19
N PRO A 111 -7.49 20.59 -12.37
CA PRO A 111 -8.10 21.85 -12.79
C PRO A 111 -9.42 22.14 -12.05
N ASP A 112 -10.15 21.11 -11.63
CA ASP A 112 -11.38 21.27 -10.85
C ASP A 112 -11.07 21.49 -9.37
N ARG A 113 -11.58 22.60 -8.83
CA ARG A 113 -11.44 23.00 -7.44
C ARG A 113 -12.09 22.03 -6.46
N GLN A 114 -13.15 21.32 -6.84
CA GLN A 114 -13.80 20.36 -5.94
C GLN A 114 -12.85 19.20 -5.59
N PHE A 115 -12.11 18.69 -6.58
CA PHE A 115 -11.09 17.67 -6.36
C PHE A 115 -9.97 18.20 -5.46
N VAL A 116 -9.47 19.41 -5.71
CA VAL A 116 -8.44 20.05 -4.89
C VAL A 116 -8.90 20.21 -3.43
N GLU A 117 -10.14 20.66 -3.22
CA GLU A 117 -10.72 20.88 -1.89
C GLU A 117 -10.87 19.56 -1.11
N GLU A 118 -11.37 18.51 -1.76
CA GLU A 118 -11.52 17.20 -1.10
C GLU A 118 -10.16 16.51 -0.88
N ALA A 119 -9.19 16.71 -1.78
CA ALA A 119 -7.81 16.27 -1.57
C ALA A 119 -7.15 16.98 -0.38
N ASN A 120 -7.34 18.30 -0.23
CA ASN A 120 -6.88 19.06 0.94
C ASN A 120 -7.43 18.48 2.25
N LYS A 121 -8.75 18.21 2.30
CA LYS A 121 -9.39 17.61 3.48
C LYS A 121 -8.84 16.23 3.81
N ALA A 122 -8.65 15.38 2.79
CA ALA A 122 -8.06 14.05 2.98
C ALA A 122 -6.62 14.15 3.51
N ALA A 123 -5.80 15.05 2.95
CA ALA A 123 -4.43 15.28 3.40
C ALA A 123 -4.37 15.76 4.87
N MET A 124 -5.23 16.70 5.26
CA MET A 124 -5.32 17.15 6.65
C MET A 124 -5.70 16.00 7.59
N ARG A 125 -6.69 15.20 7.20
CA ARG A 125 -7.23 14.11 8.03
C ARG A 125 -6.22 12.97 8.21
N ILE A 126 -5.51 12.57 7.16
CA ILE A 126 -4.48 11.53 7.29
C ILE A 126 -3.28 12.02 8.12
N ASN A 127 -2.92 13.31 8.01
CA ASN A 127 -1.85 13.90 8.81
C ASN A 127 -2.20 13.96 10.31
N GLU A 128 -3.45 14.29 10.65
CA GLU A 128 -3.95 14.22 12.02
C GLU A 128 -3.87 12.79 12.57
N TYR A 129 -4.30 11.79 11.77
CA TYR A 129 -4.20 10.39 12.16
C TYR A 129 -2.75 9.92 12.38
N LEU A 130 -1.82 10.29 11.49
CA LEU A 130 -0.40 9.92 11.57
C LEU A 130 0.26 10.39 12.86
N HIS A 131 0.06 11.66 13.22
CA HIS A 131 0.62 12.25 14.43
C HIS A 131 0.09 11.60 15.70
N VAL A 132 -1.19 11.23 15.73
CA VAL A 132 -1.84 10.70 16.94
C VAL A 132 -1.67 9.19 17.10
N SER A 133 -1.66 8.43 15.99
CA SER A 133 -1.87 6.97 16.04
C SER A 133 -0.66 6.13 15.62
N ILE A 134 0.25 6.65 14.80
CA ILE A 134 1.36 5.84 14.24
C ILE A 134 2.68 6.18 14.95
N LEU A 135 3.01 7.46 15.09
CA LEU A 135 4.33 7.86 15.62
C LEU A 135 4.50 7.58 17.13
N THR A 136 3.44 7.68 17.92
CA THR A 136 3.45 7.51 19.38
C THR A 136 3.63 6.05 19.85
N PRO A 137 2.91 5.04 19.33
CA PRO A 137 3.09 3.66 19.78
C PRO A 137 4.29 2.96 19.13
N ILE A 138 4.62 3.23 17.87
CA ILE A 138 5.70 2.53 17.15
C ILE A 138 7.09 2.94 17.67
N ILE A 139 7.32 4.23 17.93
CA ILE A 139 8.59 4.69 18.52
C ILE A 139 8.76 4.15 19.94
N LEU A 140 7.68 4.10 20.72
CA LEU A 140 7.70 3.52 22.07
C LEU A 140 8.00 2.02 22.05
N TYR A 141 7.57 1.30 21.02
CA TYR A 141 7.78 -0.14 20.87
C TYR A 141 9.17 -0.50 20.32
N ILE A 142 9.78 0.34 19.47
CA ILE A 142 11.17 0.15 19.01
C ILE A 142 12.19 0.48 20.12
N MET A 143 11.84 1.38 21.05
CA MET A 143 12.72 1.79 22.15
C MET A 143 12.59 0.94 23.43
N ARG A 144 11.81 -0.14 23.41
CA ARG A 144 11.59 -1.05 24.55
C ARG A 144 12.11 -2.45 24.24
#